data_AF-A0A929HB40-F1
#
_entry.id   AF-A0A929HB40-F1
#
_cell.length_a   1.000
_cell.length_b   1.000
_cell.length_c   1.000
_cell.angle_alpha   90.00
_cell.angle_beta   90.00
_cell.angle_gamma   90.00
#
_symmetry.space_group_name_H-M   'P 1'
#
loop_
_entity.id
_entity.type
_entity.pdbx_description
1 polymer ?
#
loop_
_entity_poly.entity_id
_entity_poly.type
_entity_poly.pdbx_seq_one_letter_code
_entity_poly.pdbx_strand_id
1 'polypeptide(L)' 'VFGECNINEEPKLSLKVALDDLLKPLGIPVSYGLSFGHIKRMITIPTGIRAVMDADKNSFSLLEPAVV' A
#
# COMPACT_ATOMS: atom_id res chain seq x y z
N VAL A 1 -0.89 -1.19 -2.95
CA VAL A 1 -1.59 -1.85 -4.07
C VAL A 1 -2.31 -3.11 -3.59
N PHE A 2 -2.07 -3.55 -2.35
CA PHE A 2 -2.33 -4.93 -1.96
C PHE A 2 -3.28 -5.03 -0.78
N GLY A 3 -4.50 -4.53 -0.95
CA GLY A 3 -5.63 -5.05 -0.17
C GLY A 3 -6.01 -6.42 -0.74
N GLU A 4 -6.16 -7.44 0.11
CA GLU A 4 -6.75 -8.75 -0.26
C GLU A 4 -5.93 -9.69 -1.15
N CYS A 5 -4.63 -9.47 -1.37
CA CYS A 5 -3.75 -10.45 -2.03
C CYS A 5 -3.26 -11.56 -1.08
N ASN A 6 -4.17 -12.36 -0.53
CA ASN A 6 -3.82 -13.60 0.17
C ASN A 6 -4.23 -14.82 -0.67
N ILE A 7 -3.24 -15.61 -1.09
CA ILE A 7 -3.44 -16.91 -1.74
C ILE A 7 -3.98 -17.92 -0.73
N ASN A 8 -5.07 -18.62 -1.10
CA ASN A 8 -5.79 -19.54 -0.21
C ASN A 8 -5.26 -21.01 -0.26
N GLU A 9 -4.18 -21.31 -0.98
CA GLU A 9 -3.58 -22.66 -1.10
C GLU A 9 -2.15 -22.75 -0.52
N GLU A 10 -1.75 -23.90 0.03
CA GLU A 10 -0.43 -24.13 0.65
C GLU A 10 0.63 -24.64 -0.35
N PRO A 11 1.93 -24.27 -0.19
CA PRO A 11 2.53 -23.47 0.89
C PRO A 11 2.31 -21.96 0.69
N LYS A 12 1.83 -21.29 1.74
CA LYS A 12 1.45 -19.87 1.71
C LYS A 12 2.61 -18.98 2.13
N LEU A 13 3.34 -18.43 1.16
CA LEU A 13 4.09 -17.21 1.42
C LEU A 13 3.09 -16.04 1.42
N SER A 14 2.79 -15.50 2.59
CA SER A 14 1.96 -14.30 2.64
C SER A 14 2.68 -13.14 1.96
N LEU A 15 1.93 -12.29 1.27
CA LEU A 15 2.50 -11.12 0.62
C LEU A 15 3.23 -10.19 1.61
N LYS A 16 2.73 -10.10 2.85
CA LYS A 16 3.40 -9.34 3.92
C LYS A 16 4.80 -9.89 4.20
N VAL A 17 4.98 -11.21 4.26
CA VAL A 17 6.29 -11.83 4.49
C VAL A 17 7.22 -11.57 3.31
N ALA A 18 6.74 -11.75 2.08
CA ALA A 18 7.52 -11.46 0.88
C ALA A 18 7.99 -9.99 0.82
N LEU A 19 7.10 -9.04 1.13
CA LEU A 19 7.44 -7.62 1.19
C LEU A 19 8.43 -7.31 2.32
N ASP A 20 8.25 -7.93 3.48
CA ASP A 20 9.16 -7.76 4.62
C ASP A 20 10.58 -8.24 4.26
N ASP A 21 10.73 -9.41 3.65
CA ASP A 21 12.03 -9.97 3.26
C ASP A 21 12.75 -9.12 2.23
N LEU A 22 12.01 -8.56 1.26
CA LEU A 22 12.58 -7.78 0.17
C LEU A 22 12.85 -6.31 0.54
N LEU A 23 11.97 -5.69 1.33
CA LEU A 23 11.94 -4.23 1.47
C LEU A 23 12.42 -3.73 2.83
N LYS A 24 12.29 -4.51 3.92
CA LYS A 24 12.82 -4.10 5.23
C LYS A 24 14.32 -3.77 5.19
N PRO A 25 15.19 -4.52 4.49
CA PRO A 25 16.62 -4.21 4.44
C PRO A 25 16.95 -2.84 3.82
N LEU A 26 16.04 -2.27 3.02
CA LEU A 26 16.25 -1.00 2.33
C LEU A 26 16.08 0.22 3.27
N GLY A 27 15.49 0.04 4.46
CA GLY A 27 15.30 1.13 5.42
C GLY A 27 14.37 2.25 4.94
N ILE A 28 13.54 2.00 3.93
CA ILE A 28 12.55 2.96 3.41
C ILE A 28 11.15 2.67 3.96
N PRO A 29 10.28 3.67 4.12
CA PRO A 29 8.92 3.46 4.59
C PRO A 29 8.08 2.64 3.60
N VAL A 30 7.43 1.57 4.09
CA VAL A 30 6.55 0.71 3.31
C VAL A 30 5.23 0.54 4.05
N SER A 31 4.11 0.76 3.36
CA SER A 31 2.76 0.51 3.88
C SER A 31 2.09 -0.62 3.11
N TYR A 32 1.35 -1.45 3.84
CA TYR A 32 0.53 -2.55 3.32
C TYR A 32 -0.92 -2.39 3.78
N GLY A 33 -1.87 -2.84 2.94
CA GLY A 33 -3.30 -2.84 3.29
C GLY A 33 -4.06 -1.54 2.99
N LEU A 34 -3.51 -0.62 2.20
CA LEU A 34 -4.26 0.51 1.66
C LEU A 34 -5.40 0.03 0.73
N SER A 35 -6.54 0.70 0.81
CA SER A 35 -7.77 0.35 0.09
C SER A 35 -7.74 0.69 -1.40
N PHE A 36 -6.88 0.04 -2.19
CA PHE A 36 -6.83 0.18 -3.65
C PHE A 36 -6.35 -1.10 -4.33
N GLY A 37 -6.61 -1.23 -5.63
CA GLY A 37 -6.33 -2.44 -6.42
C GLY A 37 -7.61 -3.23 -6.68
N HIS A 38 -7.53 -4.56 -6.73
CA HIS A 38 -8.67 -5.42 -7.07
C HIS A 38 -9.51 -5.79 -5.84
N ILE A 39 -10.14 -4.80 -5.22
CA ILE A 39 -10.94 -4.99 -3.99
C ILE A 39 -12.29 -4.29 -4.10
N LYS A 40 -13.25 -4.66 -3.24
CA LYS A 40 -14.62 -4.11 -3.31
C LYS A 40 -14.67 -2.60 -3.03
N ARG A 41 -13.84 -2.10 -2.12
CA ARG A 41 -13.81 -0.68 -1.71
C ARG A 41 -12.48 -0.07 -2.12
N MET A 42 -12.47 0.60 -3.26
CA MET A 42 -11.27 1.24 -3.81
C MET A 42 -11.33 2.75 -3.60
N ILE A 43 -10.22 3.35 -3.18
CA ILE A 43 -10.00 4.78 -3.23
C ILE A 43 -9.33 5.15 -4.56
N THR A 44 -9.63 6.35 -5.08
CA THR A 44 -8.91 6.92 -6.21
C THR A 44 -7.65 7.62 -5.72
N ILE A 45 -6.50 7.27 -6.30
CA ILE A 45 -5.22 7.92 -6.00
C ILE A 45 -4.88 8.83 -7.19
N PRO A 46 -4.94 10.17 -7.03
CA PRO A 46 -4.51 11.08 -8.08
C PRO A 46 -3.01 10.94 -8.32
N THR A 47 -2.61 11.00 -9.59
CA THR A 47 -1.20 10.88 -9.98
C THR A 47 -0.68 12.25 -10.42
N GLY A 48 0.61 12.52 -10.16
CA GLY A 48 1.26 13.77 -10.56
C GLY A 48 1.21 14.91 -9.54
N ILE A 49 0.60 14.72 -8.36
CA ILE A 49 0.58 15.70 -7.26
C ILE A 49 1.38 15.22 -6.05
N ARG A 50 1.74 16.13 -5.14
CA ARG A 50 2.44 15.78 -3.90
C ARG A 50 1.48 15.18 -2.87
N ALA A 51 1.98 14.15 -2.20
CA ALA A 51 1.31 13.48 -1.09
C ALA A 51 2.33 13.10 -0.02
N VAL A 52 1.87 12.91 1.21
CA VAL A 52 2.65 12.40 2.32
C VAL A 52 2.07 11.06 2.77
N MET A 53 2.95 10.11 3.08
CA MET A 53 2.59 8.81 3.64
C MET A 53 3.37 8.60 4.94
N ASP A 54 2.67 8.21 5.99
CA ASP A 54 3.24 7.79 7.27
C ASP A 54 2.99 6.28 7.41
N ALA A 55 4.06 5.48 7.28
CA ALA A 55 3.98 4.03 7.30
C ALA A 55 3.69 3.47 8.70
N ASP A 56 4.11 4.16 9.77
CA ASP A 56 3.86 3.76 11.16
C ASP A 56 2.40 3.96 11.54
N LYS A 57 1.79 5.06 11.09
CA LYS A 57 0.36 5.35 11.28
C LYS A 57 -0.54 4.74 10.21
N ASN A 58 0.06 4.11 9.18
CA ASN A 58 -0.63 3.63 7.99
C ASN A 58 -1.57 4.69 7.37
N SER A 59 -1.07 5.90 7.16
CA SER A 59 -1.84 7.03 6.67
C SER A 59 -1.28 7.59 5.36
N PHE A 60 -2.16 8.14 4.53
CA PHE A 60 -1.85 8.75 3.25
C PHE A 60 -2.66 10.04 3.10
N SER A 61 -2.02 11.15 2.73
CA SER A 61 -2.66 12.47 2.63
C SER A 61 -2.14 13.24 1.43
N LEU A 62 -3.06 13.86 0.69
CA LEU A 62 -2.73 14.74 -0.43
C LEU A 62 -2.30 16.09 0.12
N LEU A 63 -1.21 16.65 -0.41
CA LEU A 63 -0.70 17.97 -0.01
C LEU A 63 -1.21 19.09 -0.92
N GLU A 64 -1.90 18.73 -2.00
CA GLU A 64 -2.35 19.62 -3.06
C GLU A 64 -3.73 19.18 -3.56
N PRO A 65 -4.56 20.09 -4.11
CA PRO A 65 -5.82 19.73 -4.75
C PRO A 65 -5.61 18.78 -5.92
N ALA A 66 -6.47 17.76 -6.05
CA ALA A 66 -6.42 16.81 -7.16
C ALA A 66 -7.07 17.35 -8.45
N VAL A 67 -7.92 18.37 -8.32
CA VAL A 67 -8.65 19.05 -9.41
C VAL A 67 -8.78 20.53 -9.05
N VAL A 68 -8.86 21.39 -10.06
CA VAL A 68 -9.07 22.85 -9.96
C VAL A 68 -10.45 23.20 -10.47
#